data_AF-A0A1F6Y862-F1
#
_entry.id   AF-A0A1F6Y862-F1
#
_cell.length_a   1.000
_cell.length_b   1.000
_cell.length_c   1.000
_cell.angle_alpha   90.00
_cell.angle_beta   90.00
_cell.angle_gamma   90.00
#
_symmetry.space_group_name_H-M   'P 1'
#
loop_
_entity.id
_entity.type
_entity.pdbx_description
1 polymer ?
#
loop_
_entity_poly.entity_id
_entity_poly.type
_entity_poly.pdbx_seq_one_letter_code
_entity_poly.pdbx_strand_id
1 'polypeptide(L)'
;MPWNPFKRDAPPSQPSPGNLPAREEIPAKKDSSQEIDIIKLESEMRTPLFTEAVIRAFIELVRNLGDKLATYDTILSDDASGRLVSLVLRKVINEARKRKGMGGGQIYFLASGKHGKKDIMLAIENFLKSKKPGIQKALLVTEHIASGNSIREMATILNNVGLDFDVATLSMYDKLYQYSSFFDNIELYFGKEESIAGADFYKKPQYSGVEKGISDDPLPHPTKRPDINYRRITQARKDVRRLAEALKKLI
;
A
#
# COMPACT_ATOMS: atom_id res chain seq x y z
N MET A 1 -33.33 8.96 61.33
CA MET A 1 -32.98 7.73 60.59
C MET A 1 -31.86 8.07 59.61
N PRO A 2 -30.80 7.26 59.50
CA PRO A 2 -29.64 7.58 58.67
C PRO A 2 -29.86 7.18 57.20
N TRP A 3 -29.21 7.92 56.30
CA TRP A 3 -29.22 7.72 54.85
C TRP A 3 -28.49 6.42 54.48
N ASN A 4 -29.10 5.59 53.62
CA ASN A 4 -28.56 4.28 53.21
C ASN A 4 -28.10 4.35 51.73
N PRO A 5 -26.79 4.23 51.44
CA PRO A 5 -26.26 4.41 50.09
C PRO A 5 -26.42 3.18 49.16
N PHE A 6 -27.18 2.16 49.56
CA PHE A 6 -27.30 0.90 48.81
C PHE A 6 -28.69 0.60 48.20
N LYS A 7 -29.61 1.58 48.13
CA LYS A 7 -30.76 1.44 47.23
C LYS A 7 -30.30 1.67 45.79
N ARG A 8 -29.96 0.59 45.10
CA ARG A 8 -29.76 0.62 43.64
C ARG A 8 -31.12 0.83 42.99
N ASP A 9 -31.26 1.89 42.21
CA ASP A 9 -32.40 2.06 41.32
C ASP A 9 -32.48 0.86 40.37
N ALA A 10 -33.71 0.43 40.07
CA ALA A 10 -33.93 -0.62 39.08
C ALA A 10 -33.33 -0.18 37.73
N PRO A 11 -32.67 -1.07 36.97
CA PRO A 11 -32.15 -0.72 35.66
C PRO A 11 -33.30 -0.27 34.76
N PRO A 12 -33.06 0.70 33.86
CA PRO A 12 -34.09 1.16 32.93
C PRO A 12 -34.59 -0.02 32.10
N SER A 13 -35.92 -0.13 31.97
CA SER A 13 -36.58 -1.13 31.13
C SER A 13 -35.99 -1.11 29.72
N GLN A 14 -35.58 -2.28 29.23
CA GLN A 14 -35.16 -2.44 27.84
C GLN A 14 -36.28 -1.95 26.91
N PRO A 15 -35.97 -1.20 25.85
CA PRO A 15 -36.97 -0.84 24.87
C PRO A 15 -37.50 -2.12 24.22
N SER A 16 -38.82 -2.21 24.12
CA SER A 16 -39.53 -3.27 23.38
C SER A 16 -38.95 -3.42 21.98
N PRO A 17 -38.91 -4.63 21.40
CA PRO A 17 -38.41 -4.85 20.05
C PRO A 17 -39.39 -4.24 19.04
N GLY A 18 -39.27 -2.93 18.82
CA GLY A 18 -39.88 -2.25 17.68
C GLY A 18 -39.17 -2.70 16.41
N ASN A 19 -39.95 -2.99 15.38
CA ASN A 19 -39.49 -3.37 14.04
C ASN A 19 -38.32 -2.49 13.60
N LEU A 20 -37.11 -3.05 13.67
CA LEU A 20 -35.97 -2.51 12.94
C LEU A 20 -36.34 -2.55 11.45
N PRO A 21 -36.17 -1.46 10.69
CA PRO A 21 -36.32 -1.55 9.25
C PRO A 21 -35.39 -2.66 8.75
N ALA A 22 -35.94 -3.54 7.91
CA ALA A 22 -35.16 -4.60 7.29
C ALA A 22 -33.88 -3.97 6.74
N ARG A 23 -32.72 -4.50 7.16
CA ARG A 23 -31.44 -4.12 6.55
C ARG A 23 -31.63 -4.33 5.06
N GLU A 24 -31.60 -3.26 4.28
CA GLU A 24 -31.46 -3.37 2.84
C GLU A 24 -30.26 -4.27 2.60
N GLU A 25 -30.52 -5.45 2.02
CA GLU A 25 -29.47 -6.33 1.56
C GLU A 25 -28.67 -5.52 0.54
N ILE A 26 -27.48 -5.07 0.96
CA ILE A 26 -26.51 -4.47 0.06
C ILE A 26 -26.31 -5.52 -1.03
N PRO A 27 -26.63 -5.22 -2.30
CA PRO A 27 -26.51 -6.19 -3.36
C PRO A 27 -25.08 -6.70 -3.37
N ALA A 28 -24.91 -8.02 -3.22
CA ALA A 28 -23.62 -8.66 -3.26
C ALA A 28 -22.86 -8.14 -4.50
N LYS A 29 -21.77 -7.40 -4.26
CA LYS A 29 -20.84 -7.00 -5.32
C LYS A 29 -20.52 -8.27 -6.10
N LYS A 30 -20.87 -8.29 -7.38
CA LYS A 30 -20.57 -9.38 -8.32
C LYS A 30 -19.14 -9.86 -8.04
N ASP A 31 -19.00 -11.09 -7.56
CA ASP A 31 -17.71 -11.66 -7.21
C ASP A 31 -16.89 -11.82 -8.50
N SER A 32 -16.08 -10.81 -8.81
CA SER A 32 -15.24 -10.75 -10.02
C SER A 32 -14.04 -11.68 -9.95
N SER A 33 -13.98 -12.60 -8.96
CA SER A 33 -13.00 -13.68 -8.93
C SER A 33 -13.06 -14.58 -10.17
N GLN A 34 -14.12 -14.49 -10.98
CA GLN A 34 -14.22 -15.12 -12.29
C GLN A 34 -13.35 -14.50 -13.39
N GLU A 35 -12.74 -13.32 -13.21
CA GLU A 35 -12.07 -12.61 -14.33
C GLU A 35 -10.56 -12.89 -14.47
N ILE A 36 -9.90 -13.32 -13.39
CA ILE A 36 -8.48 -13.66 -13.36
C ILE A 36 -8.31 -15.10 -12.88
N ASP A 37 -7.84 -15.97 -13.78
CA ASP A 37 -7.42 -17.33 -13.43
C ASP A 37 -6.08 -17.30 -12.68
N ILE A 38 -6.16 -17.34 -11.34
CA ILE A 38 -5.00 -17.22 -10.45
C ILE A 38 -4.05 -18.41 -10.59
N ILE A 39 -4.59 -19.63 -10.72
CA ILE A 39 -3.79 -20.86 -10.83
C ILE A 39 -2.95 -20.79 -12.11
N LYS A 40 -3.59 -20.43 -13.23
CA LYS A 40 -2.87 -20.23 -14.49
C LYS A 40 -1.84 -19.11 -14.36
N LEU A 41 -2.22 -17.97 -13.80
CA LEU A 41 -1.34 -16.81 -13.68
C LEU A 41 -0.09 -17.12 -12.85
N GLU A 42 -0.25 -17.81 -11.71
CA GLU A 42 0.87 -18.27 -10.88
C GLU A 42 1.77 -19.25 -11.64
N SER A 43 1.19 -20.22 -12.37
CA SER A 43 1.96 -21.21 -13.16
C SER A 43 2.83 -20.57 -14.25
N GLU A 44 2.46 -19.37 -14.72
CA GLU A 44 3.22 -18.61 -15.71
C GLU A 44 4.33 -17.73 -15.10
N MET A 45 4.34 -17.55 -13.77
CA MET A 45 5.39 -16.83 -13.06
C MET A 45 6.68 -17.64 -13.08
N ARG A 46 7.81 -16.95 -13.23
CA ARG A 46 9.13 -17.58 -13.30
C ARG A 46 10.01 -17.21 -12.11
N THR A 47 9.50 -16.37 -11.22
CA THR A 47 10.11 -16.01 -9.94
C THR A 47 9.21 -16.50 -8.80
N PRO A 48 9.78 -16.87 -7.64
CA PRO A 48 9.00 -17.29 -6.46
C PRO A 48 8.39 -16.10 -5.70
N LEU A 49 8.18 -14.97 -6.37
CA LEU A 49 7.73 -13.72 -5.76
C LEU A 49 6.21 -13.64 -5.71
N PHE A 50 5.54 -14.12 -6.74
CA PHE A 50 4.11 -13.93 -6.97
C PHE A 50 3.40 -15.26 -6.76
N THR A 51 3.34 -15.71 -5.51
CA THR A 51 2.53 -16.86 -5.11
C THR A 51 1.04 -16.54 -5.25
N GLU A 52 0.17 -17.55 -5.21
CA GLU A 52 -1.28 -17.38 -5.17
C GLU A 52 -1.71 -16.33 -4.12
N ALA A 53 -1.19 -16.42 -2.89
CA ALA A 53 -1.52 -15.48 -1.82
C ALA A 53 -1.13 -14.03 -2.16
N VAL A 54 0.05 -13.84 -2.75
CA VAL A 54 0.53 -12.51 -3.19
C VAL A 54 -0.34 -11.98 -4.32
N ILE A 55 -0.69 -12.84 -5.30
CA ILE A 55 -1.57 -12.47 -6.42
C ILE A 55 -2.95 -12.03 -5.91
N ARG A 56 -3.53 -12.78 -4.98
CA ARG A 56 -4.81 -12.43 -4.34
C ARG A 56 -4.74 -11.08 -3.63
N ALA A 57 -3.67 -10.83 -2.87
CA ALA A 57 -3.48 -9.53 -2.22
C ALA A 57 -3.39 -8.38 -3.24
N PHE A 58 -2.76 -8.58 -4.39
CA PHE A 58 -2.76 -7.57 -5.46
C PHE A 58 -4.14 -7.33 -6.06
N ILE A 59 -4.93 -8.39 -6.26
CA ILE A 59 -6.31 -8.29 -6.77
C ILE A 59 -7.15 -7.44 -5.82
N GLU A 60 -7.12 -7.76 -4.53
CA GLU A 60 -7.87 -7.02 -3.51
C GLU A 60 -7.39 -5.57 -3.38
N LEU A 61 -6.07 -5.34 -3.42
CA LEU A 61 -5.53 -3.97 -3.39
C LEU A 61 -6.02 -3.13 -4.57
N VAL A 62 -6.01 -3.69 -5.79
CA VAL A 62 -6.51 -2.99 -6.99
C VAL A 62 -8.01 -2.74 -6.90
N ARG A 63 -8.80 -3.70 -6.38
CA ARG A 63 -10.24 -3.53 -6.16
C ARG A 63 -10.55 -2.44 -5.13
N ASN A 64 -9.78 -2.41 -4.04
CA ASN A 64 -9.93 -1.41 -2.98
C ASN A 64 -9.56 -0.02 -3.48
N LEU A 65 -8.55 0.11 -4.34
CA LEU A 65 -8.22 1.38 -5.00
C LEU A 65 -9.29 1.80 -6.01
N GLY A 66 -9.87 0.86 -6.78
CA GLY A 66 -11.01 1.09 -7.67
C GLY A 66 -10.88 2.34 -8.55
N ASP A 67 -11.93 3.16 -8.58
CA ASP A 67 -11.99 4.39 -9.38
C ASP A 67 -10.94 5.46 -9.00
N LYS A 68 -10.39 5.37 -7.78
CA LYS A 68 -9.36 6.30 -7.27
C LYS A 68 -8.01 6.08 -7.94
N LEU A 69 -7.76 4.92 -8.56
CA LEU A 69 -6.51 4.62 -9.27
C LEU A 69 -6.10 5.73 -10.23
N ALA A 70 -7.05 6.30 -10.97
CA ALA A 70 -6.76 7.34 -11.95
C ALA A 70 -6.38 8.70 -11.32
N THR A 71 -6.75 8.93 -10.04
CA THR A 71 -6.51 10.22 -9.36
C THR A 71 -5.04 10.41 -8.98
N TYR A 72 -4.31 9.32 -8.74
CA TYR A 72 -2.90 9.38 -8.36
C TYR A 72 -2.01 9.65 -9.57
N ASP A 73 -1.35 10.80 -9.60
CA ASP A 73 -0.39 11.16 -10.65
C ASP A 73 1.04 10.79 -10.29
N THR A 74 1.29 10.44 -9.02
CA THR A 74 2.62 10.13 -8.50
C THR A 74 2.58 8.95 -7.55
N ILE A 75 3.49 7.98 -7.73
CA ILE A 75 3.76 6.93 -6.75
C ILE A 75 5.03 7.27 -5.97
N LEU A 76 4.95 7.25 -4.65
CA LEU A 76 6.09 7.34 -3.75
C LEU A 76 6.35 5.93 -3.19
N SER A 77 7.35 5.24 -3.74
CA SER A 77 7.67 3.87 -3.35
C SER A 77 8.60 3.85 -2.15
N ASP A 78 8.21 3.15 -1.10
CA ASP A 78 9.10 2.73 -0.02
C ASP A 78 10.01 1.61 -0.54
N ASP A 79 11.21 1.97 -1.01
CA ASP A 79 11.92 1.16 -1.97
C ASP A 79 12.47 -0.18 -1.43
N ALA A 80 12.66 -0.29 -0.11
CA ALA A 80 13.11 -1.55 0.49
C ALA A 80 12.17 -2.72 0.19
N SER A 81 10.87 -2.50 0.29
CA SER A 81 9.86 -3.55 0.21
C SER A 81 8.82 -3.25 -0.88
N GLY A 82 8.44 -1.98 -1.04
CA GLY A 82 7.41 -1.50 -1.93
C GLY A 82 7.77 -1.54 -3.41
N ARG A 83 9.05 -1.62 -3.80
CA ARG A 83 9.47 -1.49 -5.21
C ARG A 83 8.66 -2.35 -6.19
N LEU A 84 8.53 -3.64 -5.91
CA LEU A 84 7.82 -4.55 -6.82
C LEU A 84 6.33 -4.23 -6.85
N VAL A 85 5.75 -3.90 -5.70
CA VAL A 85 4.36 -3.45 -5.56
C VAL A 85 4.12 -2.19 -6.38
N SER A 86 4.96 -1.17 -6.20
CA SER A 86 4.88 0.11 -6.91
C SER A 86 5.02 -0.06 -8.42
N LEU A 87 5.85 -0.99 -8.90
CA LEU A 87 5.99 -1.25 -10.33
C LEU A 87 4.77 -1.93 -10.94
N VAL A 88 4.09 -2.81 -10.18
CA VAL A 88 2.80 -3.39 -10.58
C VAL A 88 1.75 -2.28 -10.60
N LEU A 89 1.59 -1.54 -9.51
CA LEU A 89 0.60 -0.47 -9.39
C LEU A 89 0.80 0.63 -10.43
N ARG A 90 2.04 1.03 -10.74
CA ARG A 90 2.33 2.02 -11.79
C ARG A 90 1.71 1.64 -13.13
N LYS A 91 1.74 0.36 -13.49
CA LYS A 91 1.17 -0.12 -14.75
C LYS A 91 -0.35 -0.06 -14.74
N VAL A 92 -0.96 -0.45 -13.63
CA VAL A 92 -2.43 -0.43 -13.45
C VAL A 92 -2.94 1.02 -13.40
N ILE A 93 -2.31 1.88 -12.60
CA ILE A 93 -2.62 3.30 -12.49
C ILE A 93 -2.48 4.00 -13.85
N ASN A 94 -1.38 3.77 -14.58
CA ASN A 94 -1.20 4.38 -15.89
C ASN A 94 -2.27 3.97 -16.90
N GLU A 95 -2.74 2.71 -16.84
CA GLU A 95 -3.85 2.27 -17.68
C GLU A 95 -5.16 2.96 -17.27
N ALA A 96 -5.47 3.02 -15.97
CA ALA A 96 -6.66 3.70 -15.46
C ALA A 96 -6.68 5.20 -15.85
N ARG A 97 -5.54 5.88 -15.73
CA ARG A 97 -5.34 7.26 -16.16
C ARG A 97 -5.54 7.45 -17.66
N LYS A 98 -4.94 6.57 -18.47
CA LYS A 98 -5.08 6.58 -19.92
C LYS A 98 -6.55 6.45 -20.35
N ARG A 99 -7.33 5.55 -19.72
CA ARG A 99 -8.76 5.38 -20.00
C ARG A 99 -9.59 6.62 -19.69
N LYS A 100 -9.14 7.46 -18.74
CA LYS A 100 -9.73 8.77 -18.43
C LYS A 100 -9.12 9.94 -19.22
N GLY A 101 -8.31 9.67 -20.25
CA GLY A 101 -7.66 10.71 -21.05
C GLY A 101 -6.57 11.51 -20.32
N MET A 102 -6.05 11.00 -19.20
CA MET A 102 -5.03 11.65 -18.38
C MET A 102 -3.62 11.21 -18.78
N GLY A 103 -2.63 12.08 -18.56
CA GLY A 103 -1.21 11.77 -18.76
C GLY A 103 -0.70 10.69 -17.80
N GLY A 104 0.37 9.99 -18.19
CA GLY A 104 0.97 8.94 -17.35
C GLY A 104 1.51 9.45 -16.02
N GLY A 105 1.46 8.61 -14.99
CA GLY A 105 1.96 8.93 -13.65
C GLY A 105 3.47 8.77 -13.47
N GLN A 106 4.00 9.56 -12.55
CA GLN A 106 5.38 9.55 -12.11
C GLN A 106 5.60 8.48 -11.02
N ILE A 107 6.86 8.07 -10.83
CA ILE A 107 7.25 7.21 -9.71
C ILE A 107 8.57 7.69 -9.14
N TYR A 108 8.61 7.83 -7.82
CA TYR A 108 9.82 8.13 -7.07
C TYR A 108 10.11 6.98 -6.11
N PHE A 109 11.33 6.46 -6.15
CA PHE A 109 11.80 5.44 -5.22
C PHE A 109 12.54 6.12 -4.09
N LEU A 110 12.01 5.99 -2.87
CA LEU A 110 12.54 6.65 -1.69
C LEU A 110 13.30 5.64 -0.84
N ALA A 111 14.44 6.05 -0.30
CA ALA A 111 15.22 5.25 0.66
C ALA A 111 14.60 5.25 2.08
N SER A 112 13.26 5.25 2.19
CA SER A 112 12.51 5.30 3.46
C SER A 112 12.57 4.00 4.27
N GLY A 113 12.41 4.04 5.59
CA GLY A 113 12.21 2.84 6.43
C GLY A 113 12.83 2.90 7.84
N LYS A 114 12.67 1.80 8.61
CA LYS A 114 12.82 1.65 10.08
C LYS A 114 14.14 2.14 10.73
N HIS A 115 15.13 2.56 9.96
CA HIS A 115 16.45 2.99 10.44
C HIS A 115 17.00 4.22 9.68
N GLY A 116 16.11 5.07 9.15
CA GLY A 116 16.56 6.29 8.51
C GLY A 116 17.36 7.16 9.47
N LYS A 117 18.65 7.34 9.20
CA LYS A 117 19.43 8.43 9.80
C LYS A 117 18.66 9.73 9.53
N LYS A 118 18.63 10.66 10.49
CA LYS A 118 17.95 11.96 10.35
C LYS A 118 18.29 12.64 9.02
N ASP A 119 19.54 12.50 8.59
CA ASP A 119 20.05 13.08 7.35
C ASP A 119 19.37 12.50 6.10
N ILE A 120 19.06 11.20 6.07
CA ILE A 120 18.30 10.57 4.97
C ILE A 120 16.88 11.12 4.92
N MET A 121 16.24 11.29 6.08
CA MET A 121 14.89 11.86 6.16
C MET A 121 14.86 13.30 5.67
N LEU A 122 15.87 14.11 6.03
CA LEU A 122 16.03 15.47 5.52
C LEU A 122 16.30 15.48 4.01
N ALA A 123 17.11 14.55 3.50
CA ALA A 123 17.37 14.41 2.07
C ALA A 123 16.08 14.05 1.31
N ILE A 124 15.26 13.14 1.84
CA ILE A 124 13.94 12.79 1.29
C ILE A 124 13.03 14.01 1.28
N GLU A 125 12.96 14.75 2.38
CA GLU A 125 12.14 15.97 2.48
C GLU A 125 12.56 17.02 1.45
N ASN A 126 13.85 17.32 1.34
CA ASN A 126 14.39 18.28 0.37
C ASN A 126 14.14 17.83 -1.08
N PHE A 127 14.31 16.54 -1.35
CA PHE A 127 13.96 15.96 -2.64
C PHE A 127 12.48 16.18 -2.96
N LEU A 128 11.57 15.86 -2.04
CA LEU A 128 10.14 16.00 -2.24
C LEU A 128 9.70 17.46 -2.38
N LYS A 129 10.31 18.41 -1.63
CA LYS A 129 10.11 19.85 -1.84
C LYS A 129 10.42 20.27 -3.27
N SER A 130 11.52 19.76 -3.84
CA SER A 130 11.89 20.06 -5.23
C SER A 130 10.93 19.46 -6.27
N LYS A 131 10.20 18.38 -5.92
CA LYS A 131 9.26 17.69 -6.82
C LYS A 131 7.81 18.12 -6.65
N LYS A 132 7.45 18.72 -5.52
CA LYS A 132 6.08 19.14 -5.19
C LYS A 132 5.34 19.87 -6.32
N PRO A 133 5.95 20.82 -7.07
CA PRO A 133 5.23 21.51 -8.14
C PRO A 133 4.69 20.57 -9.26
N GLY A 134 5.27 19.38 -9.40
CA GLY A 134 4.86 18.36 -10.37
C GLY A 134 4.05 17.20 -9.78
N ILE A 135 3.57 17.31 -8.54
CA ILE A 135 2.78 16.28 -7.85
C ILE A 135 1.42 16.88 -7.48
N GLN A 136 0.34 16.36 -8.07
CA GLN A 136 -1.02 16.75 -7.71
C GLN A 136 -1.55 15.87 -6.57
N LYS A 137 -1.45 14.54 -6.72
CA LYS A 137 -1.87 13.58 -5.69
C LYS A 137 -0.99 12.35 -5.70
N ALA A 138 -0.37 12.06 -4.55
CA ALA A 138 0.55 10.96 -4.39
C ALA A 138 -0.10 9.70 -3.80
N LEU A 139 0.44 8.54 -4.15
CA LEU A 139 0.18 7.27 -3.47
C LEU A 139 1.49 6.77 -2.84
N LEU A 140 1.57 6.76 -1.51
CA LEU A 140 2.68 6.17 -0.77
C LEU A 140 2.52 4.64 -0.76
N VAL A 141 3.46 3.91 -1.34
CA VAL A 141 3.36 2.47 -1.54
C VAL A 141 4.43 1.73 -0.75
N THR A 142 4.01 0.77 0.08
CA THR A 142 4.90 -0.20 0.74
C THR A 142 4.40 -1.63 0.51
N GLU A 143 5.17 -2.64 0.89
CA GLU A 143 4.75 -4.03 0.83
C GLU A 143 3.92 -4.46 2.04
N HIS A 144 4.41 -4.14 3.24
CA HIS A 144 3.86 -4.65 4.47
C HIS A 144 3.94 -3.59 5.57
N ILE A 145 2.81 -3.35 6.24
CA ILE A 145 2.75 -2.47 7.41
C ILE A 145 2.64 -3.33 8.67
N ALA A 146 3.71 -3.37 9.46
CA ALA A 146 3.74 -4.05 10.75
C ALA A 146 3.26 -3.13 11.89
N SER A 147 4.13 -2.24 12.39
CA SER A 147 3.78 -1.29 13.47
C SER A 147 3.30 0.08 12.97
N GLY A 148 3.42 0.35 11.66
CA GLY A 148 3.11 1.65 11.07
C GLY A 148 4.13 2.77 11.32
N ASN A 149 5.18 2.57 12.15
CA ASN A 149 6.13 3.63 12.50
C ASN A 149 6.80 4.28 11.27
N SER A 150 7.28 3.47 10.31
CA SER A 150 7.94 3.98 9.10
C SER A 150 6.98 4.77 8.20
N ILE A 151 5.71 4.37 8.16
CA ILE A 151 4.68 5.09 7.42
C ILE A 151 4.33 6.41 8.12
N ARG A 152 4.31 6.42 9.46
CA ARG A 152 4.14 7.64 10.27
C ARG A 152 5.24 8.67 10.04
N GLU A 153 6.49 8.24 10.02
CA GLU A 153 7.63 9.09 9.71
C GLU A 153 7.52 9.67 8.30
N MET A 154 7.21 8.83 7.31
CA MET A 154 7.03 9.28 5.94
C MET A 154 5.87 10.25 5.77
N ALA A 155 4.71 9.97 6.38
CA ALA A 155 3.57 10.88 6.34
C ALA A 155 3.86 12.23 6.99
N THR A 156 4.61 12.24 8.10
CA THR A 156 5.09 13.49 8.70
C THR A 156 5.87 14.32 7.67
N ILE A 157 6.80 13.69 6.94
CA ILE A 157 7.56 14.36 5.87
C ILE A 157 6.61 14.87 4.77
N LEU A 158 5.69 14.03 4.29
CA LEU A 158 4.75 14.40 3.22
C LEU A 158 3.84 15.57 3.63
N ASN A 159 3.36 15.58 4.87
CA ASN A 159 2.58 16.67 5.46
C ASN A 159 3.40 17.96 5.58
N ASN A 160 4.66 17.87 6.04
CA ASN A 160 5.56 19.03 6.14
C ASN A 160 5.87 19.63 4.76
N VAL A 161 5.99 18.79 3.73
CA VAL A 161 6.12 19.25 2.34
C VAL A 161 4.78 19.80 1.83
N GLY A 162 3.65 19.40 2.42
CA GLY A 162 2.29 19.77 2.04
C GLY A 162 1.83 19.08 0.76
N LEU A 163 2.09 17.77 0.65
CA LEU A 163 1.58 16.92 -0.42
C LEU A 163 0.21 16.33 -0.02
N ASP A 164 -0.71 16.25 -0.98
CA ASP A 164 -1.91 15.41 -0.87
C ASP A 164 -1.53 13.96 -1.19
N PHE A 165 -1.80 13.03 -0.27
CA PHE A 165 -1.43 11.64 -0.44
C PHE A 165 -2.34 10.66 0.29
N ASP A 166 -2.43 9.46 -0.28
CA ASP A 166 -3.00 8.27 0.36
C ASP A 166 -1.92 7.20 0.50
N VAL A 167 -2.23 6.10 1.20
CA VAL A 167 -1.30 4.98 1.42
C VAL A 167 -1.86 3.70 0.80
N ALA A 168 -0.99 2.95 0.12
CA ALA A 168 -1.28 1.61 -0.36
C ALA A 168 -0.26 0.59 0.15
N THR A 169 -0.73 -0.57 0.61
CA THR A 169 0.11 -1.68 1.04
C THR A 169 -0.40 -3.01 0.51
N LEU A 170 0.49 -3.96 0.22
CA LEU A 170 0.04 -5.29 -0.17
C LEU A 170 -0.58 -6.04 1.02
N SER A 171 0.04 -5.89 2.18
CA SER A 171 -0.40 -6.55 3.41
C SER A 171 -0.22 -5.65 4.64
N MET A 172 -0.90 -5.97 5.72
CA MET A 172 -0.69 -5.33 7.02
C MET A 172 -0.99 -6.28 8.17
N TYR A 173 -0.38 -6.01 9.32
CA TYR A 173 -0.66 -6.76 10.54
C TYR A 173 -2.10 -6.49 11.01
N ASP A 174 -2.83 -7.55 11.34
CA ASP A 174 -4.20 -7.48 11.85
C ASP A 174 -4.29 -6.53 13.07
N LYS A 175 -5.37 -5.73 13.11
CA LYS A 175 -5.71 -4.73 14.15
C LYS A 175 -4.95 -3.41 14.15
N LEU A 176 -4.09 -3.10 13.18
CA LEU A 176 -3.39 -1.82 13.15
C LEU A 176 -4.35 -0.60 13.23
N TYR A 177 -5.48 -0.67 12.53
CA TYR A 177 -6.52 0.36 12.53
C TYR A 177 -7.14 0.61 13.91
N GLN A 178 -7.17 -0.40 14.78
CA GLN A 178 -7.78 -0.29 16.11
C GLN A 178 -6.93 0.55 17.08
N TYR A 179 -5.67 0.84 16.72
CA TYR A 179 -4.69 1.43 17.63
C TYR A 179 -4.01 2.69 17.09
N SER A 180 -4.44 3.23 15.94
CA SER A 180 -3.75 4.37 15.36
C SER A 180 -4.69 5.39 14.71
N SER A 181 -4.98 6.46 15.46
CA SER A 181 -5.66 7.68 14.95
C SER A 181 -4.87 8.39 13.83
N PHE A 182 -3.64 7.96 13.58
CA PHE A 182 -2.82 8.44 12.50
C PHE A 182 -3.47 8.24 11.11
N PHE A 183 -4.25 7.18 10.93
CA PHE A 183 -4.93 6.91 9.66
C PHE A 183 -6.28 7.61 9.53
N ASP A 184 -6.73 8.37 10.53
CA ASP A 184 -8.07 9.00 10.50
C ASP A 184 -8.20 10.05 9.38
N ASN A 185 -7.07 10.62 8.92
CA ASN A 185 -7.03 11.66 7.89
C ASN A 185 -6.35 11.22 6.58
N ILE A 186 -6.05 9.92 6.43
CA ILE A 186 -5.34 9.39 5.26
C ILE A 186 -6.07 8.13 4.80
N GLU A 187 -6.51 8.07 3.53
CA GLU A 187 -7.09 6.83 3.01
C GLU A 187 -5.98 5.74 2.95
N LEU A 188 -6.21 4.61 3.61
CA LEU A 188 -5.31 3.45 3.58
C LEU A 188 -5.96 2.30 2.81
N TYR A 189 -5.31 1.90 1.72
CA TYR A 189 -5.69 0.79 0.86
C TYR A 189 -4.78 -0.41 1.12
N PHE A 190 -5.36 -1.59 1.33
CA PHE A 190 -4.59 -2.81 1.55
C PHE A 190 -5.14 -3.99 0.76
N GLY A 191 -4.27 -4.94 0.44
CA GLY A 191 -4.65 -6.18 -0.23
C GLY A 191 -5.13 -7.27 0.72
N LYS A 192 -4.48 -7.40 1.88
CA LYS A 192 -4.84 -8.42 2.87
C LYS A 192 -4.47 -8.01 4.28
N GLU A 193 -5.35 -8.30 5.23
CA GLU A 193 -5.02 -8.34 6.67
C GLU A 193 -4.45 -9.71 7.00
N GLU A 194 -3.26 -9.76 7.60
CA GLU A 194 -2.61 -11.01 7.96
C GLU A 194 -2.02 -10.97 9.38
N SER A 195 -2.04 -12.12 10.05
CA SER A 195 -1.33 -12.34 11.32
C SER A 195 0.16 -12.70 11.13
N ILE A 196 0.61 -12.89 9.89
CA ILE A 196 1.96 -13.32 9.51
C ILE A 196 2.61 -12.25 8.61
N ALA A 197 3.96 -12.25 8.57
CA ALA A 197 4.78 -11.39 7.72
C ALA A 197 4.30 -11.38 6.25
N GLY A 198 4.44 -10.23 5.59
CA GLY A 198 4.04 -10.02 4.20
C GLY A 198 4.81 -10.87 3.16
N ALA A 199 4.77 -10.45 1.90
CA ALA A 199 5.46 -11.12 0.79
C ALA A 199 7.00 -11.20 0.94
N ASP A 200 7.56 -10.47 1.91
CA ASP A 200 8.97 -10.43 2.29
C ASP A 200 9.85 -10.03 1.09
N PHE A 201 9.37 -9.11 0.26
CA PHE A 201 10.11 -8.63 -0.92
C PHE A 201 11.43 -7.97 -0.51
N TYR A 202 11.46 -7.32 0.66
CA TYR A 202 12.68 -6.73 1.19
C TYR A 202 13.78 -7.76 1.51
N LYS A 203 13.41 -9.00 1.84
CA LYS A 203 14.38 -10.10 2.06
C LYS A 203 14.89 -10.69 0.74
N LYS A 204 14.41 -10.21 -0.41
CA LYS A 204 14.73 -10.76 -1.74
C LYS A 204 15.35 -9.70 -2.67
N PRO A 205 16.44 -9.01 -2.24
CA PRO A 205 17.06 -7.91 -3.01
C PRO A 205 17.58 -8.33 -4.39
N GLN A 206 17.85 -9.63 -4.61
CA GLN A 206 18.24 -10.18 -5.91
C GLN A 206 17.19 -9.96 -7.02
N TYR A 207 15.96 -9.57 -6.69
CA TYR A 207 14.91 -9.22 -7.65
C TYR A 207 14.59 -7.72 -7.69
N SER A 208 14.96 -6.94 -6.66
CA SER A 208 14.74 -5.49 -6.61
C SER A 208 15.77 -4.71 -7.42
N GLY A 209 17.02 -5.20 -7.43
CA GLY A 209 18.14 -4.60 -8.16
C GLY A 209 18.90 -3.51 -7.38
N VAL A 210 18.52 -3.25 -6.14
CA VAL A 210 19.03 -2.13 -5.33
C VAL A 210 19.08 -2.48 -3.85
N GLU A 211 19.80 -1.65 -3.12
CA GLU A 211 19.79 -1.59 -1.67
C GLU A 211 19.55 -0.16 -1.21
N LYS A 212 19.22 -0.03 0.07
CA LYS A 212 19.26 1.28 0.72
C LYS A 212 20.73 1.66 0.86
N GLY A 213 21.10 2.84 0.36
CA GLY A 213 22.44 3.36 0.55
C GLY A 213 22.74 3.47 2.04
N ILE A 214 23.70 2.68 2.53
CA ILE A 214 24.38 2.89 3.82
C ILE A 214 25.72 3.61 3.54
N SER A 215 25.71 4.57 2.60
CA SER A 215 26.86 5.45 2.36
C SER A 215 26.85 6.60 3.36
N ASP A 216 28.02 7.21 3.58
CA ASP A 216 28.14 8.43 4.38
C ASP A 216 27.34 9.61 3.79
N ASP A 217 27.09 9.59 2.48
CA ASP A 217 26.19 10.51 1.81
C ASP A 217 24.72 10.09 1.96
N PRO A 218 23.86 10.93 2.57
CA PRO A 218 22.43 10.65 2.74
C PRO A 218 21.69 10.86 1.41
N LEU A 219 21.53 9.79 0.64
CA LEU A 219 20.77 9.85 -0.60
C LEU A 219 19.27 9.64 -0.34
N PRO A 220 18.38 10.44 -0.97
CA PRO A 220 16.93 10.23 -0.88
C PRO A 220 16.47 8.98 -1.64
N HIS A 221 17.37 8.40 -2.44
CA HIS A 221 17.10 7.30 -3.35
C HIS A 221 17.94 6.06 -3.03
N PRO A 222 17.41 4.86 -3.31
CA PRO A 222 18.17 3.62 -3.24
C PRO A 222 19.34 3.59 -4.24
N THR A 223 20.40 2.86 -3.92
CA THR A 223 21.58 2.68 -4.76
C THR A 223 21.55 1.33 -5.47
N LYS A 224 22.12 1.26 -6.68
CA LYS A 224 22.25 -0.02 -7.40
C LYS A 224 23.21 -0.93 -6.65
N ARG A 225 22.82 -2.20 -6.47
CA ARG A 225 23.74 -3.20 -5.95
C ARG A 225 24.67 -3.69 -7.08
N PRO A 226 26.00 -3.60 -6.93
CA PRO A 226 26.94 -3.98 -7.98
C PRO A 226 27.02 -5.50 -8.20
N ASP A 227 26.63 -6.31 -7.21
CA ASP A 227 26.76 -7.77 -7.17
C ASP A 227 25.52 -8.54 -7.69
N ILE A 228 24.50 -7.86 -8.22
CA ILE A 228 23.26 -8.54 -8.62
C ILE A 228 23.33 -9.15 -10.03
N ASN A 229 22.86 -10.40 -10.12
CA ASN A 229 22.55 -11.06 -11.38
C ASN A 229 21.35 -10.41 -12.09
N TYR A 230 21.64 -9.65 -13.16
CA TYR A 230 20.64 -8.98 -13.98
C TYR A 230 19.54 -9.89 -14.53
N ARG A 231 19.81 -11.18 -14.79
CA ARG A 231 18.78 -12.11 -15.31
C ARG A 231 17.60 -12.25 -14.33
N ARG A 232 17.85 -12.26 -13.01
CA ARG A 232 16.80 -12.34 -11.99
C ARG A 232 15.95 -11.08 -11.96
N ILE A 233 16.57 -9.89 -12.05
CA ILE A 233 15.85 -8.62 -12.15
C ILE A 233 14.99 -8.61 -13.42
N THR A 234 15.57 -8.95 -14.57
CA THR A 234 14.85 -8.99 -15.84
C THR A 234 13.66 -9.93 -15.77
N GLN A 235 13.81 -11.11 -15.16
CA GLN A 235 12.71 -12.04 -15.00
C GLN A 235 11.63 -11.51 -14.04
N ALA A 236 12.00 -10.94 -12.89
CA ALA A 236 11.05 -10.30 -11.99
C ALA A 236 10.27 -9.17 -12.69
N ARG A 237 10.93 -8.39 -13.56
CA ARG A 237 10.26 -7.34 -14.36
C ARG A 237 9.31 -7.91 -15.41
N LYS A 238 9.56 -9.10 -15.96
CA LYS A 238 8.61 -9.80 -16.84
C LYS A 238 7.39 -10.27 -16.04
N ASP A 239 7.60 -10.83 -14.86
CA ASP A 239 6.52 -11.30 -13.98
C ASP A 239 5.64 -10.12 -13.50
N VAL A 240 6.26 -8.99 -13.12
CA VAL A 240 5.54 -7.73 -12.83
C VAL A 240 4.65 -7.29 -13.99
N ARG A 241 5.15 -7.38 -15.23
CA ARG A 241 4.33 -7.03 -16.41
C ARG A 241 3.15 -7.98 -16.54
N ARG A 242 3.39 -9.29 -16.43
CA ARG A 242 2.35 -10.31 -16.55
C ARG A 242 1.25 -10.11 -15.50
N LEU A 243 1.62 -9.91 -14.24
CA LEU A 243 0.68 -9.64 -13.17
C LEU A 243 -0.12 -8.35 -13.44
N ALA A 244 0.55 -7.27 -13.81
CA ALA A 244 -0.13 -6.01 -14.12
C ALA A 244 -1.10 -6.14 -15.29
N GLU A 245 -0.76 -6.86 -16.36
CA GLU A 245 -1.68 -7.09 -17.49
C GLU A 245 -2.94 -7.86 -17.06
N ALA A 246 -2.80 -8.82 -16.13
CA ALA A 246 -3.95 -9.51 -15.56
C ALA A 246 -4.83 -8.55 -14.72
N LEU A 247 -4.22 -7.72 -13.88
CA LEU A 247 -4.92 -6.79 -12.99
C LEU A 247 -5.65 -5.66 -13.74
N LYS A 248 -5.21 -5.29 -14.94
CA LYS A 248 -5.90 -4.30 -15.80
C LYS A 248 -7.31 -4.69 -16.22
N LYS A 249 -7.70 -5.96 -16.04
CA LYS A 249 -9.06 -6.42 -16.28
C LYS A 249 -10.04 -5.93 -15.20
N LEU A 250 -9.52 -5.61 -14.00
CA LEU A 250 -10.31 -5.17 -12.85
C LEU A 250 -10.64 -3.67 -12.86
N ILE A 251 -10.12 -2.92 -13.82
CA ILE A 251 -10.27 -1.46 -13.97
C ILE A 251 -11.06 -1.13 -15.22
#